data_AF-A0A1W9GR98-F1
#
_entry.id   AF-A0A1W9GR98-F1
#
_cell.length_a   1.000
_cell.length_b   1.000
_cell.length_c   1.000
_cell.angle_alpha   90.00
_cell.angle_beta   90.00
_cell.angle_gamma   90.00
#
_symmetry.space_group_name_H-M   'P 1'
#
loop_
_entity.id
_entity.type
_entity.pdbx_description
1 polymer ?
#
loop_
_entity_poly.entity_id
_entity_poly.type
_entity_poly.pdbx_seq_one_letter_code
_entity_poly.pdbx_strand_id
1 'polypeptide(L)'
;MKNTAERVGRLLSRREAMAFVGASGLAWLMGITLRQTAAGASPSPCIVRPEQTEGPYFVDERLLRSDIRSDPSDGRITPGIPLTLTFRVMRLHAGDCRPVPDAQVDVWHCDATGIYSDVEDPGFSTLGKKFLRGHQFTDAHGDARFITIYPGWYPIRTVHIHFKVRTARMVGKHYAFTSQLYFPDELTDRVHTSLPYSSKGRRRVRNHQDFIFRDGGDQLMLKPSETYGGYEATFPIGLTIP
;
A
#
# COMPACT_ATOMS: atom_id res chain seq x y z
N MET A 1 -12.84 31.66 -62.56
CA MET A 1 -13.56 32.31 -61.44
C MET A 1 -14.84 31.50 -61.21
N LYS A 2 -14.90 30.74 -60.11
CA LYS A 2 -15.79 30.96 -58.92
C LYS A 2 -17.28 30.85 -59.31
N ASN A 3 -18.15 30.09 -58.66
CA ASN A 3 -18.23 29.53 -57.30
C ASN A 3 -19.33 28.43 -57.30
N THR A 4 -19.13 27.27 -56.67
CA THR A 4 -19.78 26.76 -55.42
C THR A 4 -21.31 26.97 -55.28
N ALA A 5 -22.11 26.13 -54.62
CA ALA A 5 -22.14 24.75 -54.12
C ALA A 5 -23.30 24.74 -53.11
N GLU A 6 -24.15 23.70 -53.07
CA GLU A 6 -24.60 23.02 -51.83
C GLU A 6 -25.72 22.00 -52.10
N ARG A 7 -25.53 20.76 -51.63
CA ARG A 7 -26.42 20.14 -50.63
C ARG A 7 -25.85 18.81 -50.11
N VAL A 8 -25.47 18.85 -48.82
CA VAL A 8 -25.80 17.91 -47.74
C VAL A 8 -25.68 16.40 -48.03
N GLY A 9 -24.58 15.80 -47.54
CA GLY A 9 -24.46 14.34 -47.34
C GLY A 9 -24.74 13.95 -45.88
N ARG A 10 -25.67 13.01 -45.69
CA ARG A 10 -25.99 12.37 -44.39
C ARG A 10 -24.90 11.39 -43.97
N LEU A 11 -24.63 11.33 -42.67
CA LEU A 11 -23.81 10.31 -42.00
C LEU A 11 -24.61 9.00 -41.87
N LEU A 12 -24.10 7.90 -42.42
CA LEU A 12 -24.61 6.55 -42.21
C LEU A 12 -23.94 5.92 -40.97
N SER A 13 -24.74 5.27 -40.12
CA SER A 13 -24.32 4.70 -38.84
C SER A 13 -23.99 3.20 -38.93
N ARG A 14 -23.33 2.69 -37.88
CA ARG A 14 -22.54 1.44 -37.76
C ARG A 14 -23.27 0.08 -37.98
N ARG A 15 -24.35 -0.01 -38.77
CA ARG A 15 -25.14 -1.25 -38.94
C ARG A 15 -25.23 -1.82 -40.35
N GLU A 16 -24.43 -1.37 -41.32
CA GLU A 16 -24.53 -1.83 -42.73
C GLU A 16 -23.19 -2.24 -43.37
N ALA A 17 -22.48 -3.22 -42.83
CA ALA A 17 -21.37 -3.85 -43.57
C ALA A 17 -21.13 -5.30 -43.14
N MET A 18 -22.04 -6.21 -43.49
CA MET A 18 -21.78 -7.65 -43.51
C MET A 18 -22.41 -8.21 -44.80
N ALA A 19 -21.60 -8.34 -45.85
CA ALA A 19 -21.95 -9.10 -47.04
C ALA A 19 -20.68 -9.75 -47.63
N PHE A 20 -20.69 -11.08 -47.56
CA PHE A 20 -20.07 -12.08 -48.45
C PHE A 20 -18.63 -11.89 -48.97
N VAL A 21 -17.75 -12.81 -48.55
CA VAL A 21 -16.57 -13.20 -49.34
C VAL A 21 -16.72 -14.68 -49.73
N GLY A 22 -16.79 -14.91 -51.04
CA GLY A 22 -16.68 -16.23 -51.66
C GLY A 22 -15.24 -16.55 -52.07
N ALA A 23 -14.90 -17.84 -51.95
CA ALA A 23 -13.95 -18.65 -52.72
C ALA A 23 -12.52 -18.14 -53.05
N SER A 24 -11.55 -18.89 -52.53
CA SER A 24 -10.32 -19.36 -53.19
C SER A 24 -9.15 -18.38 -53.40
N GLY A 25 -8.13 -18.49 -52.56
CA GLY A 25 -6.79 -17.98 -52.83
C GLY A 25 -5.77 -18.47 -51.79
N LEU A 26 -4.89 -19.41 -52.20
CA LEU A 26 -3.71 -19.81 -51.43
C LEU A 26 -2.82 -18.58 -51.19
N ALA A 27 -2.84 -18.02 -49.99
CA ALA A 27 -1.98 -16.93 -49.58
C ALA A 27 -1.04 -17.40 -48.47
N TRP A 28 0.26 -17.24 -48.73
CA TRP A 28 1.37 -17.55 -47.86
C TRP A 28 1.19 -16.97 -46.45
N LEU A 29 1.12 -17.84 -45.43
CA LEU A 29 1.20 -17.44 -44.02
C LEU A 29 2.65 -17.04 -43.70
N MET A 30 3.05 -15.82 -44.08
CA MET A 30 4.18 -15.17 -43.44
C MET A 30 3.78 -14.86 -41.99
N GLY A 31 4.38 -15.58 -41.05
CA GLY A 31 4.27 -15.32 -39.63
C GLY A 31 4.82 -13.94 -39.29
N ILE A 32 3.95 -12.94 -39.22
CA ILE A 32 4.26 -11.67 -38.59
C ILE A 32 4.19 -11.91 -37.09
N THR A 33 5.35 -12.19 -36.48
CA THR A 33 5.50 -12.11 -35.03
C THR A 33 5.38 -10.64 -34.63
N LEU A 34 4.19 -10.24 -34.19
CA LEU A 34 3.99 -8.99 -33.46
C LEU A 34 4.81 -9.08 -32.17
N ARG A 35 6.02 -8.52 -32.21
CA ARG A 35 6.85 -8.30 -31.02
C ARG A 35 6.10 -7.27 -30.19
N GLN A 36 5.30 -7.73 -29.22
CA GLN A 36 4.76 -6.88 -28.18
C GLN A 36 5.95 -6.32 -27.40
N THR A 37 6.33 -5.09 -27.71
CA THR A 37 7.18 -4.30 -26.83
C THR A 37 6.37 -4.11 -25.55
N ALA A 38 6.69 -4.87 -24.51
CA ALA A 38 6.19 -4.61 -23.17
C ALA A 38 6.46 -3.13 -22.89
N ALA A 39 5.40 -2.34 -22.69
CA ALA A 39 5.53 -0.96 -22.28
C ALA A 39 6.39 -0.98 -21.00
N GLY A 40 7.60 -0.44 -21.09
CA GLY A 40 8.50 -0.35 -19.95
C GLY A 40 7.75 0.36 -18.84
N ALA A 41 7.52 -0.34 -17.73
CA ALA A 41 6.98 0.29 -16.53
C ALA A 41 7.88 1.48 -16.20
N SER A 42 7.30 2.68 -16.14
CA SER A 42 8.04 3.86 -15.67
C SER A 42 8.70 3.49 -14.35
N PRO A 43 10.01 3.70 -14.18
CA PRO A 43 10.68 3.34 -12.94
C PRO A 43 9.96 4.05 -11.80
N SER A 44 9.41 3.27 -10.87
CA SER A 44 8.82 3.84 -9.65
C SER A 44 9.92 4.65 -8.96
N PRO A 45 9.62 5.89 -8.50
CA PRO A 45 10.64 6.72 -7.90
C PRO A 45 11.21 6.02 -6.66
N CYS A 46 12.53 5.97 -6.61
CA CYS A 46 13.28 5.32 -5.56
C CYS A 46 13.50 6.31 -4.43
N ILE A 47 12.48 6.44 -3.59
CA ILE A 47 12.43 7.49 -2.58
C ILE A 47 13.03 6.93 -1.30
N VAL A 48 14.23 7.41 -0.94
CA VAL A 48 14.83 7.12 0.36
C VAL A 48 13.93 7.71 1.45
N ARG A 49 13.60 6.90 2.45
CA ARG A 49 12.71 7.28 3.55
C ARG A 49 13.51 7.41 4.86
N PRO A 50 13.13 8.32 5.75
CA PRO A 50 13.77 8.40 7.07
C PRO A 50 13.38 7.19 7.94
N GLU A 51 14.36 6.68 8.68
CA GLU A 51 14.10 5.77 9.79
C GLU A 51 13.42 6.51 10.94
N GLN A 52 12.53 5.83 11.65
CA GLN A 52 11.91 6.36 12.87
C GLN A 52 11.86 5.26 13.92
N THR A 53 11.63 5.64 15.17
CA THR A 53 11.59 4.70 16.29
C THR A 53 10.61 3.54 16.06
N GLU A 54 11.02 2.35 16.47
CA GLU A 54 10.18 1.16 16.56
C GLU A 54 9.01 1.36 17.53
N GLY A 55 9.20 2.19 18.55
CA GLY A 55 8.25 2.31 19.65
C GLY A 55 8.21 1.05 20.54
N PRO A 56 7.39 1.07 21.60
CA PRO A 56 7.40 0.01 22.62
C PRO A 56 6.60 -1.24 22.24
N TYR A 57 5.83 -1.20 21.14
CA TYR A 57 4.82 -2.20 20.83
C TYR A 57 5.21 -3.15 19.69
N PHE A 58 6.47 -3.19 19.27
CA PHE A 58 6.92 -4.22 18.34
C PHE A 58 7.06 -5.57 19.06
N VAL A 59 6.49 -6.60 18.47
CA VAL A 59 6.64 -7.99 18.93
C VAL A 59 6.88 -8.86 17.70
N ASP A 60 8.00 -9.58 17.66
CA ASP A 60 8.34 -10.48 16.55
C ASP A 60 7.63 -11.84 16.69
N GLU A 61 6.32 -11.82 16.49
CA GLU A 61 5.43 -13.00 16.54
C GLU A 61 5.62 -13.97 15.36
N ARG A 62 6.49 -13.62 14.39
CA ARG A 62 6.79 -14.43 13.19
C ARG A 62 5.54 -14.86 12.38
N LEU A 63 4.52 -14.00 12.34
CA LEU A 63 3.25 -14.27 11.65
C LEU A 63 3.33 -13.98 10.14
N LEU A 64 3.59 -15.00 9.32
CA LEU A 64 3.57 -14.87 7.86
C LEU A 64 2.14 -14.85 7.34
N ARG A 65 1.58 -13.66 7.08
CA ARG A 65 0.20 -13.49 6.58
C ARG A 65 -0.03 -12.13 5.92
N SER A 66 -0.86 -12.11 4.88
CA SER A 66 -1.26 -10.88 4.18
C SER A 66 -2.46 -10.21 4.84
N ASP A 67 -3.53 -10.94 5.18
CA ASP A 67 -4.62 -10.39 5.99
C ASP A 67 -4.23 -10.43 7.47
N ILE A 68 -4.04 -9.25 8.06
CA ILE A 68 -3.65 -9.10 9.47
C ILE A 68 -4.84 -8.75 10.37
N ARG A 69 -6.07 -8.68 9.84
CA ARG A 69 -7.26 -8.26 10.62
C ARG A 69 -7.76 -9.33 11.56
N SER A 70 -7.62 -10.60 11.21
CA SER A 70 -8.03 -11.70 12.08
C SER A 70 -7.03 -11.92 13.20
N ASP A 71 -7.51 -12.22 14.40
CA ASP A 71 -6.67 -12.76 15.46
C ASP A 71 -6.53 -14.27 15.27
N PRO A 72 -5.32 -14.83 15.12
CA PRO A 72 -5.13 -16.26 14.92
C PRO A 72 -5.45 -17.10 16.16
N SER A 73 -5.56 -16.48 17.35
CA SER A 73 -5.89 -17.18 18.60
C SER A 73 -7.38 -17.54 18.71
N ASP A 74 -8.27 -16.76 18.10
CA ASP A 74 -9.73 -16.94 18.25
C ASP A 74 -10.53 -16.71 16.95
N GLY A 75 -9.88 -16.35 15.85
CA GLY A 75 -10.48 -16.11 14.54
C GLY A 75 -11.28 -14.80 14.42
N ARG A 76 -11.34 -13.98 15.48
CA ARG A 76 -12.11 -12.73 15.45
C ARG A 76 -11.45 -11.71 14.51
N ILE A 77 -12.26 -11.08 13.66
CA ILE A 77 -11.79 -10.04 12.75
C ILE A 77 -11.93 -8.69 13.44
N THR A 78 -10.83 -7.95 13.55
CA THR A 78 -10.84 -6.60 14.13
C THR A 78 -11.65 -5.64 13.26
N PRO A 79 -12.67 -4.95 13.82
CA PRO A 79 -13.52 -4.05 13.07
C PRO A 79 -12.79 -2.75 12.71
N GLY A 80 -13.08 -2.22 11.52
CA GLY A 80 -12.54 -0.96 11.02
C GLY A 80 -12.75 -0.83 9.51
N ILE A 81 -12.45 0.35 8.97
CA ILE A 81 -12.49 0.56 7.52
C ILE A 81 -11.30 -0.16 6.88
N PRO A 82 -11.52 -1.11 5.95
CA PRO A 82 -10.46 -1.82 5.24
C PRO A 82 -9.43 -0.90 4.58
N LEU A 83 -8.16 -1.31 4.68
CA LEU A 83 -7.02 -0.72 3.99
C LEU A 83 -6.20 -1.84 3.35
N THR A 84 -6.10 -1.84 2.02
CA THR A 84 -5.10 -2.64 1.31
C THR A 84 -3.80 -1.84 1.23
N LEU A 85 -2.74 -2.33 1.84
CA LEU A 85 -1.45 -1.65 1.91
C LEU A 85 -0.36 -2.48 1.23
N THR A 86 0.26 -1.92 0.20
CA THR A 86 1.41 -2.53 -0.46
C THR A 86 2.67 -1.73 -0.16
N PHE A 87 3.69 -2.38 0.38
CA PHE A 87 5.03 -1.82 0.47
C PHE A 87 5.83 -2.23 -0.76
N ARG A 88 6.45 -1.26 -1.44
CA ARG A 88 7.38 -1.52 -2.55
C ARG A 88 8.80 -1.23 -2.10
N VAL A 89 9.59 -2.27 -1.88
CA VAL A 89 10.96 -2.16 -1.38
C VAL A 89 11.94 -2.17 -2.56
N MET A 90 12.71 -1.08 -2.66
CA MET A 90 13.72 -0.85 -3.67
C MET A 90 15.07 -0.63 -2.99
N ARG A 91 16.16 -1.10 -3.60
CA ARG A 91 17.53 -0.76 -3.22
C ARG A 91 18.02 0.35 -4.13
N LEU A 92 18.53 1.43 -3.53
CA LEU A 92 19.30 2.47 -4.22
C LEU A 92 20.79 2.13 -4.13
N HIS A 93 21.47 1.99 -5.27
CA HIS A 93 22.91 1.79 -5.34
C HIS A 93 23.49 2.48 -6.58
N ALA A 94 24.43 3.41 -6.39
CA ALA A 94 25.12 4.13 -7.48
C ALA A 94 24.16 4.77 -8.52
N GLY A 95 22.99 5.23 -8.08
CA GLY A 95 21.96 5.82 -8.95
C GLY A 95 20.99 4.80 -9.59
N ASP A 96 21.28 3.50 -9.50
CA ASP A 96 20.37 2.44 -9.90
C ASP A 96 19.36 2.14 -8.79
N CYS A 97 18.11 1.88 -9.20
CA CYS A 97 17.07 1.42 -8.30
C CYS A 97 16.46 0.10 -8.75
N ARG A 98 16.60 -0.89 -7.88
CA ARG A 98 16.22 -2.28 -8.17
C ARG A 98 15.29 -2.80 -7.09
N PRO A 99 14.24 -3.56 -7.45
CA PRO A 99 13.43 -4.29 -6.49
C PRO A 99 14.28 -5.13 -5.55
N VAL A 100 13.84 -5.22 -4.29
CA VAL A 100 14.42 -6.13 -3.31
C VAL A 100 13.43 -7.29 -3.10
N PRO A 101 13.63 -8.45 -3.75
CA PRO A 101 12.85 -9.65 -3.45
C PRO A 101 13.27 -10.27 -2.10
N ASP A 102 12.37 -11.08 -1.53
CA ASP A 102 12.59 -11.84 -0.30
C ASP A 102 12.99 -10.99 0.94
N ALA A 103 12.77 -9.68 0.90
CA ALA A 103 12.82 -8.84 2.09
C ALA A 103 11.59 -9.11 2.93
N GLN A 104 11.80 -9.31 4.23
CA GLN A 104 10.70 -9.40 5.17
C GLN A 104 10.21 -8.00 5.51
N VAL A 105 8.91 -7.76 5.35
CA VAL A 105 8.25 -6.52 5.78
C VAL A 105 7.33 -6.88 6.93
N ASP A 106 7.62 -6.40 8.14
CA ASP A 106 6.75 -6.52 9.31
C ASP A 106 5.87 -5.27 9.42
N VAL A 107 4.60 -5.45 9.79
CA VAL A 107 3.62 -4.38 10.00
C VAL A 107 2.94 -4.59 11.34
N TRP A 108 2.77 -3.50 12.10
CA TRP A 108 1.96 -3.47 13.32
C TRP A 108 1.31 -2.11 13.54
N HIS A 109 0.09 -2.11 14.05
CA HIS A 109 -0.59 -0.88 14.46
C HIS A 109 -1.72 -1.17 15.44
N CYS A 110 -2.25 -0.10 16.04
CA CYS A 110 -3.43 -0.19 16.90
C CYS A 110 -4.72 -0.41 16.12
N ASP A 111 -5.73 -0.95 16.79
CA ASP A 111 -7.09 -1.03 16.27
C ASP A 111 -7.75 0.35 16.13
N ALA A 112 -9.00 0.35 15.65
CA ALA A 112 -9.78 1.58 15.46
C ALA A 112 -10.01 2.38 16.75
N THR A 113 -9.84 1.75 17.91
CA THR A 113 -9.94 2.36 19.24
C THR A 113 -8.58 2.58 19.90
N GLY A 114 -7.48 2.46 19.15
CA GLY A 114 -6.14 2.78 19.63
C GLY A 114 -5.53 1.73 20.57
N ILE A 115 -5.98 0.48 20.51
CA ILE A 115 -5.44 -0.63 21.30
C ILE A 115 -4.50 -1.45 20.43
N TYR A 116 -3.26 -1.68 20.88
CA TYR A 116 -2.35 -2.64 20.26
C TYR A 116 -2.64 -4.05 20.78
N SER A 117 -2.34 -5.08 19.99
CA SER A 117 -2.41 -6.48 20.45
C SER A 117 -1.10 -6.89 21.12
N ASP A 118 -1.11 -7.93 21.96
CA ASP A 118 0.08 -8.47 22.65
C ASP A 118 0.85 -7.44 23.50
N VAL A 119 0.11 -6.56 24.18
CA VAL A 119 0.68 -5.55 25.07
C VAL A 119 -0.06 -5.51 26.39
N GLU A 120 0.66 -5.07 27.42
CA GLU A 120 0.14 -4.74 28.74
C GLU A 120 0.23 -3.22 28.93
N ASP A 121 -0.91 -2.55 29.14
CA ASP A 121 -0.99 -1.10 29.30
C ASP A 121 -1.94 -0.72 30.45
N PRO A 122 -1.82 0.47 31.05
CA PRO A 122 -2.74 0.90 32.09
C PRO A 122 -4.21 0.90 31.62
N GLY A 123 -5.02 0.02 32.22
CA GLY A 123 -6.45 -0.08 31.97
C GLY A 123 -6.87 -1.16 30.96
N PHE A 124 -5.93 -1.86 30.32
CA PHE A 124 -6.24 -3.03 29.49
C PHE A 124 -5.03 -3.97 29.31
N SER A 125 -5.32 -5.27 29.12
CA SER A 125 -4.33 -6.26 28.71
C SER A 125 -4.79 -6.95 27.44
N THR A 126 -3.87 -7.09 26.48
CA THR A 126 -4.10 -7.83 25.24
C THR A 126 -3.05 -8.91 25.01
N LEU A 127 -2.33 -9.32 26.07
CA LEU A 127 -1.32 -10.37 25.99
C LEU A 127 -1.89 -11.63 25.32
N GLY A 128 -1.14 -12.18 24.37
CA GLY A 128 -1.52 -13.34 23.56
C GLY A 128 -2.46 -13.04 22.39
N LYS A 129 -3.00 -11.82 22.27
CA LYS A 129 -3.76 -11.38 21.08
C LYS A 129 -2.81 -10.93 19.98
N LYS A 130 -3.11 -11.28 18.74
CA LYS A 130 -2.21 -11.04 17.60
C LYS A 130 -2.83 -10.29 16.44
N PHE A 131 -4.00 -9.68 16.61
CA PHE A 131 -4.61 -8.86 15.55
C PHE A 131 -3.71 -7.70 15.08
N LEU A 132 -3.87 -7.29 13.83
CA LEU A 132 -3.22 -6.11 13.21
C LEU A 132 -1.68 -6.13 13.26
N ARG A 133 -1.11 -7.32 13.26
CA ARG A 133 0.33 -7.60 13.21
C ARG A 133 0.64 -8.69 12.20
N GLY A 134 1.73 -8.59 11.44
CA GLY A 134 2.15 -9.68 10.56
C GLY A 134 3.31 -9.30 9.66
N HIS A 135 3.81 -10.27 8.92
CA HIS A 135 4.85 -10.02 7.93
C HIS A 135 4.57 -10.62 6.55
N GLN A 136 4.99 -9.81 5.58
CA GLN A 136 5.27 -9.99 4.15
C GLN A 136 6.64 -10.60 3.84
N PHE A 137 6.80 -11.45 2.83
CA PHE A 137 8.02 -11.38 2.02
C PHE A 137 7.71 -10.59 0.75
N THR A 138 8.64 -9.77 0.29
CA THR A 138 8.52 -9.06 -0.97
C THR A 138 8.68 -10.02 -2.15
N ASP A 139 7.87 -9.82 -3.19
CA ASP A 139 7.94 -10.61 -4.43
C ASP A 139 9.08 -10.15 -5.37
N ALA A 140 9.11 -10.68 -6.59
CA ALA A 140 10.09 -10.30 -7.62
C ALA A 140 10.07 -8.81 -8.01
N HIS A 141 8.96 -8.12 -7.76
CA HIS A 141 8.80 -6.67 -7.96
C HIS A 141 9.11 -5.85 -6.71
N GLY A 142 9.50 -6.51 -5.61
CA GLY A 142 9.78 -5.86 -4.34
C GLY A 142 8.51 -5.55 -3.54
N ASP A 143 7.36 -6.11 -3.94
CA ASP A 143 6.07 -5.79 -3.35
C ASP A 143 5.69 -6.76 -2.22
N ALA A 144 5.31 -6.21 -1.06
CA ALA A 144 4.74 -6.94 0.07
C ALA A 144 3.35 -6.35 0.39
N ARG A 145 2.30 -7.14 0.19
CA ARG A 145 0.91 -6.69 0.29
C ARG A 145 0.22 -7.17 1.57
N PHE A 146 -0.52 -6.28 2.20
CA PHE A 146 -1.32 -6.52 3.39
C PHE A 146 -2.78 -6.10 3.21
N ILE A 147 -3.68 -6.81 3.87
CA ILE A 147 -5.07 -6.39 4.09
C ILE A 147 -5.19 -6.09 5.59
N THR A 148 -5.51 -4.84 5.91
CA THR A 148 -5.65 -4.35 7.27
C THR A 148 -6.85 -3.40 7.40
N ILE A 149 -6.91 -2.61 8.47
CA ILE A 149 -7.84 -1.50 8.66
C ILE A 149 -7.09 -0.17 8.79
N TYR A 150 -7.78 0.93 8.52
CA TYR A 150 -7.31 2.26 8.90
C TYR A 150 -7.14 2.32 10.44
N PRO A 151 -6.01 2.80 10.98
CA PRO A 151 -5.76 2.77 12.42
C PRO A 151 -6.57 3.81 13.21
N GLY A 152 -6.80 3.52 14.48
CA GLY A 152 -7.32 4.47 15.45
C GLY A 152 -6.24 5.43 15.95
N TRP A 153 -6.53 6.10 17.07
CA TRP A 153 -5.58 6.98 17.76
C TRP A 153 -5.41 6.55 19.21
N TYR A 154 -4.22 6.76 19.78
CA TYR A 154 -3.96 6.65 21.21
C TYR A 154 -3.36 7.97 21.73
N PRO A 155 -3.41 8.24 23.05
CA PRO A 155 -2.87 9.49 23.60
C PRO A 155 -1.42 9.71 23.16
N ILE A 156 -1.01 10.98 23.02
CA ILE A 156 0.36 11.47 22.74
C ILE A 156 0.89 11.33 21.30
N ARG A 157 0.23 10.56 20.42
CA ARG A 157 0.67 10.37 19.04
C ARG A 157 -0.41 10.69 18.01
N THR A 158 -0.01 11.12 16.82
CA THR A 158 -0.89 11.17 15.64
C THR A 158 -1.19 9.75 15.15
N VAL A 159 -2.11 9.59 14.19
CA VAL A 159 -2.49 8.29 13.61
C VAL A 159 -1.38 7.75 12.71
N HIS A 160 -0.95 6.50 12.96
CA HIS A 160 0.16 5.89 12.22
C HIS A 160 0.07 4.35 12.11
N ILE A 161 0.81 3.80 11.16
CA ILE A 161 1.12 2.36 11.05
C ILE A 161 2.63 2.20 11.17
N HIS A 162 3.12 1.29 12.00
CA HIS A 162 4.55 0.97 12.01
C HIS A 162 4.89 -0.09 10.98
N PHE A 163 6.12 -0.03 10.49
CA PHE A 163 6.69 -1.09 9.68
C PHE A 163 8.18 -1.28 9.90
N LYS A 164 8.66 -2.47 9.59
CA LYS A 164 10.09 -2.83 9.61
C LYS A 164 10.42 -3.64 8.36
N VAL A 165 11.53 -3.33 7.71
CA VAL A 165 12.04 -4.10 6.57
C VAL A 165 13.33 -4.79 6.99
N ARG A 166 13.42 -6.11 6.83
CA ARG A 166 14.59 -6.93 7.15
C ARG A 166 15.09 -7.65 5.90
N THR A 167 16.38 -7.58 5.60
CA THR A 167 16.96 -8.21 4.39
C THR A 167 17.90 -9.38 4.70
N ALA A 168 17.69 -10.09 5.81
CA ALA A 168 18.59 -11.13 6.32
C ALA A 168 18.89 -12.28 5.32
N ARG A 169 18.09 -12.46 4.27
CA ARG A 169 18.32 -13.47 3.22
C ARG A 169 19.18 -12.98 2.06
N MET A 170 19.43 -11.66 1.94
CA MET A 170 20.31 -11.11 0.92
C MET A 170 21.72 -10.93 1.47
N VAL A 171 22.58 -11.92 1.21
CA VAL A 171 24.04 -11.87 1.32
C VAL A 171 24.58 -11.35 2.66
N GLY A 172 24.65 -12.23 3.67
CA GLY A 172 25.63 -12.17 4.76
C GLY A 172 25.58 -10.98 5.75
N LYS A 173 24.69 -10.01 5.57
CA LYS A 173 24.50 -8.88 6.49
C LYS A 173 23.02 -8.74 6.89
N HIS A 174 22.79 -8.68 8.20
CA HIS A 174 21.47 -8.33 8.74
C HIS A 174 21.29 -6.81 8.63
N TYR A 175 20.48 -6.37 7.67
CA TYR A 175 19.99 -4.98 7.62
C TYR A 175 18.53 -4.95 8.07
N ALA A 176 18.20 -4.00 8.94
CA ALA A 176 16.85 -3.74 9.41
C ALA A 176 16.57 -2.23 9.35
N PHE A 177 15.52 -1.85 8.64
CA PHE A 177 15.01 -0.49 8.54
C PHE A 177 13.68 -0.43 9.28
N THR A 178 13.51 0.50 10.21
CA THR A 178 12.25 0.67 10.96
C THR A 178 11.73 2.09 10.78
N SER A 179 10.44 2.23 10.54
CA SER A 179 9.81 3.54 10.40
C SER A 179 8.29 3.45 10.62
N GLN A 180 7.59 4.52 10.28
CA GLN A 180 6.15 4.67 10.47
C GLN A 180 5.52 5.26 9.20
N LEU A 181 4.23 5.00 8.98
CA LEU A 181 3.40 5.65 7.97
C LEU A 181 2.41 6.57 8.66
N TYR A 182 2.20 7.75 8.10
CA TYR A 182 1.22 8.73 8.58
C TYR A 182 0.12 8.95 7.56
N PHE A 183 -0.94 9.64 7.97
CA PHE A 183 -2.10 9.91 7.11
C PHE A 183 -2.42 11.39 7.07
N PRO A 184 -2.98 11.92 5.94
CA PRO A 184 -3.43 13.29 5.88
C PRO A 184 -4.47 13.55 6.97
N ASP A 185 -4.28 14.64 7.72
CA ASP A 185 -5.13 14.99 8.85
C ASP A 185 -6.61 15.05 8.46
N GLU A 186 -6.94 15.59 7.29
CA GLU A 186 -8.30 15.68 6.77
C GLU A 186 -8.91 14.31 6.45
N LEU A 187 -8.09 13.36 5.99
CA LEU A 187 -8.54 11.98 5.75
C LEU A 187 -8.86 11.30 7.08
N THR A 188 -8.00 11.46 8.08
CA THR A 188 -8.25 10.95 9.43
C THR A 188 -9.53 11.53 10.02
N ASP A 189 -9.73 12.84 9.86
CA ASP A 189 -10.92 13.52 10.39
C ASP A 189 -12.22 12.93 9.78
N ARG A 190 -12.21 12.57 8.48
CA ARG A 190 -13.35 11.88 7.83
C ARG A 190 -13.51 10.43 8.29
N VAL A 191 -12.43 9.66 8.36
CA VAL A 191 -12.49 8.24 8.79
C VAL A 191 -13.02 8.14 10.23
N HIS A 192 -12.59 9.05 11.10
CA HIS A 192 -12.93 9.00 12.53
C HIS A 192 -14.37 9.46 12.85
N THR A 193 -15.17 9.91 11.87
CA THR A 193 -16.61 10.16 12.08
C THR A 193 -17.45 8.88 12.09
N SER A 194 -16.94 7.79 11.51
CA SER A 194 -17.67 6.53 11.37
C SER A 194 -17.39 5.59 12.54
N LEU A 195 -18.34 4.69 12.84
CA LEU A 195 -18.07 3.58 13.74
C LEU A 195 -17.03 2.62 13.12
N PRO A 196 -16.19 1.97 13.93
CA PRO A 196 -16.11 2.07 15.39
C PRO A 196 -15.29 3.26 15.90
N TYR A 197 -14.58 3.99 15.03
CA TYR A 197 -13.66 5.08 15.41
C TYR A 197 -14.30 6.17 16.26
N SER A 198 -15.51 6.60 15.90
CA SER A 198 -16.22 7.68 16.58
C SER A 198 -16.53 7.39 18.05
N SER A 199 -16.55 6.10 18.46
CA SER A 199 -16.76 5.69 19.85
C SER A 199 -15.67 6.18 20.81
N LYS A 200 -14.43 6.39 20.32
CA LYS A 200 -13.32 6.90 21.13
C LYS A 200 -13.36 8.43 21.28
N GLY A 201 -14.14 9.12 20.45
CA GLY A 201 -14.17 10.57 20.37
C GLY A 201 -12.98 11.17 19.60
N ARG A 202 -12.83 12.49 19.70
CA ARG A 202 -11.89 13.26 18.89
C ARG A 202 -10.45 12.96 19.26
N ARG A 203 -9.60 12.70 18.24
CA ARG A 203 -8.15 12.57 18.41
C ARG A 203 -7.53 13.82 19.02
N ARG A 204 -6.48 13.61 19.83
CA ARG A 204 -5.82 14.69 20.60
C ARG A 204 -4.64 15.33 19.88
N VAL A 205 -4.00 14.60 18.97
CA VAL A 205 -2.74 14.99 18.33
C VAL A 205 -2.92 14.92 16.81
N ARG A 206 -2.64 16.04 16.13
CA ARG A 206 -2.50 16.12 14.67
C ARG A 206 -1.04 15.93 14.26
N ASN A 207 -0.80 15.68 12.97
CA ASN A 207 0.55 15.40 12.47
C ASN A 207 1.59 16.44 12.92
N HIS A 208 1.35 17.73 12.68
CA HIS A 208 2.29 18.80 13.05
C HIS A 208 2.52 18.94 14.57
N GLN A 209 1.70 18.32 15.41
CA GLN A 209 1.82 18.34 16.87
C GLN A 209 2.60 17.11 17.39
N ASP A 210 2.71 16.05 16.58
CA ASP A 210 3.42 14.83 16.92
C ASP A 210 4.93 15.04 16.79
N PHE A 211 5.69 14.70 17.83
CA PHE A 211 7.14 14.93 17.88
C PHE A 211 7.93 13.99 16.97
N ILE A 212 7.41 12.79 16.67
CA ILE A 212 8.04 11.85 15.73
C ILE A 212 7.66 12.25 14.31
N PHE A 213 6.42 12.69 14.06
CA PHE A 213 6.04 13.20 12.75
C PHE A 213 6.89 14.40 12.33
N ARG A 214 7.17 15.33 13.25
CA ARG A 214 8.01 16.50 12.95
C ARG A 214 9.45 16.13 12.55
N ASP A 215 9.90 14.92 12.89
CA ASP A 215 11.21 14.38 12.52
C ASP A 215 11.12 13.52 11.24
N GLY A 216 10.77 14.16 10.12
CA GLY A 216 10.75 13.54 8.79
C GLY A 216 9.44 12.86 8.36
N GLY A 217 8.38 12.96 9.16
CA GLY A 217 7.07 12.36 8.89
C GLY A 217 6.38 12.83 7.60
N ASP A 218 6.71 14.03 7.09
CA ASP A 218 6.22 14.51 5.78
C ASP A 218 6.63 13.56 4.63
N GLN A 219 7.81 12.93 4.75
CA GLN A 219 8.30 11.93 3.80
C GLN A 219 7.69 10.54 4.02
N LEU A 220 6.86 10.38 5.04
CA LEU A 220 6.25 9.11 5.46
C LEU A 220 4.72 9.15 5.34
N MET A 221 4.18 10.16 4.66
CA MET A 221 2.77 10.31 4.41
C MET A 221 2.26 9.25 3.42
N LEU A 222 1.39 8.35 3.88
CA LEU A 222 0.61 7.48 3.03
C LEU A 222 -0.51 8.30 2.39
N LYS A 223 -0.75 8.10 1.09
CA LYS A 223 -1.83 8.77 0.34
C LYS A 223 -2.79 7.71 -0.22
N PRO A 224 -3.72 7.18 0.60
CA PRO A 224 -4.63 6.15 0.15
C PRO A 224 -5.66 6.69 -0.85
N SER A 225 -5.96 5.89 -1.85
CA SER A 225 -7.08 6.09 -2.77
C SER A 225 -8.32 5.37 -2.23
N GLU A 226 -9.49 5.96 -2.39
CA GLU A 226 -10.75 5.35 -1.98
C GLU A 226 -11.10 4.18 -2.91
N THR A 227 -11.61 3.10 -2.32
CA THR A 227 -12.13 1.92 -3.03
C THR A 227 -13.51 1.57 -2.51
N TYR A 228 -14.18 0.59 -3.12
CA TYR A 228 -15.46 0.12 -2.60
C TYR A 228 -15.32 -0.41 -1.17
N GLY A 229 -15.82 0.36 -0.20
CA GLY A 229 -15.84 -0.02 1.21
C GLY A 229 -14.53 0.21 1.97
N GLY A 230 -13.53 0.90 1.40
CA GLY A 230 -12.26 1.13 2.09
C GLY A 230 -11.26 1.97 1.31
N TYR A 231 -9.98 1.67 1.53
CA TYR A 231 -8.88 2.35 0.87
C TYR A 231 -7.83 1.37 0.34
N GLU A 232 -7.04 1.82 -0.63
CA GLU A 232 -5.83 1.14 -1.06
C GLU A 232 -4.67 2.13 -1.20
N ALA A 233 -3.45 1.66 -0.92
CA ALA A 233 -2.25 2.48 -1.07
C ALA A 233 -1.03 1.62 -1.36
N THR A 234 -0.12 2.15 -2.18
CA THR A 234 1.24 1.63 -2.34
C THR A 234 2.23 2.64 -1.78
N PHE A 235 3.11 2.19 -0.88
CA PHE A 235 4.16 3.01 -0.29
C PHE A 235 5.55 2.56 -0.78
N PRO A 236 6.22 3.36 -1.64
CA PRO A 236 7.56 3.05 -2.10
C PRO A 236 8.61 3.41 -1.04
N ILE A 237 9.54 2.49 -0.81
CA ILE A 237 10.67 2.59 0.11
C ILE A 237 11.96 2.34 -0.67
N GLY A 238 12.82 3.36 -0.76
CA GLY A 238 14.20 3.22 -1.18
C GLY A 238 15.10 2.97 0.02
N LEU A 239 15.88 1.88 -0.01
CA LEU A 239 16.86 1.54 1.00
C LEU A 239 18.27 1.72 0.45
N THR A 240 19.13 2.37 1.22
CA THR A 240 20.57 2.40 0.97
C THR A 240 21.20 1.26 1.77
N ILE A 241 21.18 0.05 1.20
CA ILE A 241 21.68 -1.16 1.88
C ILE A 241 23.21 -1.19 1.74
N PRO A 242 23.97 -1.25 2.86
CA PRO A 242 25.44 -1.28 2.87
C PRO A 242 26.04 -2.66 2.51
#